data_AF-A0A7X6U0Q1-F1
#
_entry.id   AF-A0A7X6U0Q1-F1
#
_cell.length_a   1.000
_cell.length_b   1.000
_cell.length_c   1.000
_cell.angle_alpha   90.00
_cell.angle_beta   90.00
_cell.angle_gamma   90.00
#
_symmetry.space_group_name_H-M   'P 1'
#
loop_
_entity.id
_entity.type
_entity.pdbx_description
1 polymer ?
#
loop_
_entity_poly.entity_id
_entity_poly.type
_entity_poly.pdbx_seq_one_letter_code
_entity_poly.pdbx_strand_id
1 'polypeptide(L)'
;MRTAQQHKRYLHSVWRQAAKGTVRLVPAILLALTLLLTALAPSQADAATPSAGTAVYKVGQLNSVNTSALRSQPYINGGTLIERYSQGTKVEVFTEVTGEVWNGSDRWYYVRIVARNLYGYVHKSLVTLSGDYFDPAAPGPESDPAFEAALDAQGFPESYRPALRKLHAKYPGWSFVAFHAQDNTAGNPLLTLARAVEAEYRPGVNLVPLTRNRSHRTYDSSHGYYYTTDQWKAYDAGSWVGASKEILAYCLDPRNFLTEETIFQFECLSYLPEVHTLEAVQDALAGSFMANASVPVGPEDDTSRGQNGTITYAEIFMDAAEKSDVNPLFLVHRCRTEVGNGKDGKLPVAVSGTAAGYAGIYNFYNIGAYASDNPVIKGLEYAKYGYSRDGSGPSSA
;
A
#
# COMPACT_ATOMS: atom_id res chain seq x y z
N MET A 1 3.37 -14.67 -54.19
CA MET A 1 2.78 -15.45 -55.31
C MET A 1 3.56 -16.76 -55.45
N ARG A 2 2.89 -17.88 -55.76
CA ARG A 2 3.45 -19.26 -55.90
C ARG A 2 4.08 -19.83 -54.59
N THR A 3 3.33 -20.64 -53.82
CA THR A 3 3.35 -22.14 -53.75
C THR A 3 4.55 -22.71 -52.97
N ALA A 4 4.47 -23.76 -52.14
CA ALA A 4 3.47 -24.85 -52.07
C ALA A 4 3.46 -25.60 -50.70
N GLN A 5 2.38 -26.37 -50.43
CA GLN A 5 2.36 -27.69 -49.72
C GLN A 5 2.73 -27.74 -48.21
N GLN A 6 2.19 -28.65 -47.35
CA GLN A 6 1.39 -29.88 -47.58
C GLN A 6 0.54 -30.34 -46.35
N HIS A 7 -0.65 -30.93 -46.61
CA HIS A 7 -1.36 -32.02 -45.88
C HIS A 7 -1.76 -31.92 -44.36
N LYS A 8 -3.06 -31.88 -44.02
CA LYS A 8 -4.06 -33.00 -43.77
C LYS A 8 -3.96 -33.60 -42.34
N ARG A 9 -5.04 -33.86 -41.57
CA ARG A 9 -6.35 -34.53 -41.82
C ARG A 9 -7.46 -33.95 -40.89
N TYR A 10 -8.67 -33.59 -41.35
CA TYR A 10 -9.92 -34.41 -41.50
C TYR A 10 -10.54 -34.93 -40.17
N LEU A 11 -11.87 -34.97 -39.91
CA LEU A 11 -13.07 -34.72 -40.74
C LEU A 11 -14.35 -34.37 -39.90
N HIS A 12 -15.40 -33.89 -40.59
CA HIS A 12 -16.74 -33.50 -40.08
C HIS A 12 -17.76 -34.65 -39.85
N SER A 13 -18.90 -34.27 -39.25
CA SER A 13 -20.31 -34.74 -39.47
C SER A 13 -20.84 -35.88 -38.56
N VAL A 14 -22.16 -36.12 -38.37
CA VAL A 14 -23.44 -35.65 -39.01
C VAL A 14 -24.52 -35.31 -37.93
N TRP A 15 -25.56 -34.52 -38.28
CA TRP A 15 -26.79 -34.26 -37.47
C TRP A 15 -27.93 -35.29 -37.73
N ARG A 16 -28.84 -35.44 -36.75
CA ARG A 16 -30.18 -36.12 -36.78
C ARG A 16 -30.27 -37.64 -36.59
N GLN A 17 -31.00 -38.05 -35.55
CA GLN A 17 -32.24 -38.85 -35.68
C GLN A 17 -33.09 -38.76 -34.39
N ALA A 18 -34.40 -39.00 -34.50
CA ALA A 18 -35.35 -38.95 -33.39
C ALA A 18 -36.37 -40.12 -33.44
N ALA A 19 -36.82 -40.56 -32.26
CA ALA A 19 -37.91 -41.53 -31.98
C ALA A 19 -37.66 -43.00 -32.43
N LYS A 20 -37.79 -44.06 -31.60
CA LYS A 20 -38.98 -44.51 -30.83
C LYS A 20 -38.62 -45.63 -29.83
N GLY A 21 -39.38 -45.75 -28.73
CA GLY A 21 -39.50 -46.96 -27.87
C GLY A 21 -38.40 -47.15 -26.79
N THR A 22 -38.67 -47.62 -25.57
CA THR A 22 -39.93 -48.13 -24.97
C THR A 22 -39.96 -47.95 -23.44
N VAL A 23 -41.17 -47.97 -22.86
CA VAL A 23 -41.51 -47.62 -21.46
C VAL A 23 -41.00 -48.61 -20.39
N ARG A 24 -40.55 -48.10 -19.23
CA ARG A 24 -40.85 -48.68 -17.90
C ARG A 24 -41.13 -47.61 -16.83
N LEU A 25 -42.38 -47.60 -16.36
CA LEU A 25 -42.90 -46.97 -15.11
C LEU A 25 -42.17 -47.58 -13.88
N VAL A 26 -42.06 -47.06 -12.64
CA VAL A 26 -42.86 -46.29 -11.63
C VAL A 26 -41.84 -45.85 -10.50
N PRO A 27 -42.07 -44.98 -9.47
CA PRO A 27 -43.11 -43.98 -9.16
C PRO A 27 -42.58 -42.52 -9.02
N ALA A 28 -43.52 -41.58 -8.80
CA ALA A 28 -43.25 -40.23 -8.36
C ALA A 28 -43.01 -40.11 -6.84
N ILE A 29 -42.19 -39.14 -6.43
CA ILE A 29 -42.30 -38.46 -5.13
C ILE A 29 -42.34 -36.96 -5.40
N LEU A 30 -43.48 -36.34 -5.13
CA LEU A 30 -43.61 -34.88 -5.07
C LEU A 30 -43.15 -34.45 -3.67
N LEU A 31 -42.11 -33.65 -3.57
CA LEU A 31 -41.84 -32.89 -2.34
C LEU A 31 -41.53 -31.44 -2.71
N ALA A 32 -42.54 -30.59 -2.56
CA ALA A 32 -42.36 -29.15 -2.65
C ALA A 32 -41.56 -28.68 -1.43
N LEU A 33 -40.32 -28.21 -1.65
CA LEU A 33 -39.57 -27.50 -0.64
C LEU A 33 -39.32 -26.06 -1.12
N THR A 34 -40.30 -25.20 -0.90
CA THR A 34 -40.08 -23.76 -0.84
C THR A 34 -39.28 -23.45 0.43
N LEU A 35 -37.94 -23.51 0.36
CA LEU A 35 -37.11 -22.83 1.34
C LEU A 35 -36.61 -21.52 0.75
N LEU A 36 -37.03 -20.43 1.39
CA LEU A 36 -36.60 -19.07 1.15
C LEU A 36 -35.06 -19.03 1.11
N LEU A 37 -34.47 -18.64 -0.03
CA LEU A 37 -33.15 -18.05 -0.02
C LEU A 37 -33.30 -16.67 0.63
N THR A 38 -33.23 -16.62 1.96
CA THR A 38 -32.80 -15.41 2.63
C THR A 38 -31.36 -15.19 2.20
N ALA A 39 -31.18 -14.34 1.19
CA ALA A 39 -29.90 -13.70 0.96
C ALA A 39 -29.56 -12.97 2.25
N LEU A 40 -28.70 -13.58 3.07
CA LEU A 40 -27.96 -12.85 4.08
C LEU A 40 -27.20 -11.79 3.30
N ALA A 41 -27.69 -10.56 3.35
CA ALA A 41 -26.89 -9.40 2.99
C ALA A 41 -25.55 -9.58 3.72
N PRO A 42 -24.39 -9.37 3.04
CA PRO A 42 -23.12 -9.43 3.73
C PRO A 42 -23.22 -8.47 4.90
N SER A 43 -23.12 -9.00 6.13
CA SER A 43 -23.20 -8.17 7.31
C SER A 43 -22.16 -7.07 7.16
N GLN A 44 -22.56 -5.83 7.44
CA GLN A 44 -21.57 -4.80 7.72
C GLN A 44 -20.60 -5.40 8.72
N ALA A 45 -19.29 -5.28 8.48
CA ALA A 45 -18.30 -5.84 9.38
C ALA A 45 -18.55 -5.21 10.76
N ASP A 46 -19.15 -5.98 11.67
CA ASP A 46 -19.68 -5.45 12.92
C ASP A 46 -18.57 -4.71 13.64
N ALA A 47 -18.81 -3.44 13.97
CA ALA A 47 -17.93 -2.70 14.84
C ALA A 47 -17.83 -3.49 16.14
N ALA A 48 -16.66 -4.06 16.40
CA ALA A 48 -16.48 -5.08 17.43
C ALA A 48 -17.07 -4.58 18.75
N THR A 49 -18.17 -5.22 19.19
CA THR A 49 -18.99 -4.74 20.30
C THR A 49 -18.08 -4.48 21.50
N PRO A 50 -18.03 -3.23 22.04
CA PRO A 50 -17.07 -2.90 23.08
C PRO A 50 -17.19 -3.87 24.25
N SER A 51 -16.05 -4.41 24.69
CA SER A 51 -16.05 -5.34 25.80
C SER A 51 -16.56 -4.68 27.08
N ALA A 52 -17.26 -5.46 27.89
CA ALA A 52 -17.90 -4.98 29.12
C ALA A 52 -16.88 -4.27 30.02
N GLY A 53 -17.11 -2.97 30.24
CA GLY A 53 -16.20 -2.06 30.93
C GLY A 53 -16.80 -0.68 31.09
N THR A 54 -16.07 0.22 31.74
CA THR A 54 -16.48 1.63 31.90
C THR A 54 -16.33 2.35 30.57
N ALA A 55 -17.39 2.97 30.06
CA ALA A 55 -17.34 3.77 28.83
C ALA A 55 -16.34 4.94 28.94
N VAL A 56 -15.57 5.18 27.86
CA VAL A 56 -14.58 6.26 27.77
C VAL A 56 -14.87 7.18 26.59
N TYR A 57 -15.02 6.60 25.38
CA TYR A 57 -15.36 7.27 24.13
C TYR A 57 -14.55 8.56 23.83
N LYS A 58 -13.23 8.46 23.98
CA LYS A 58 -12.27 9.55 23.71
C LYS A 58 -11.21 9.16 22.71
N VAL A 59 -10.73 10.13 21.93
CA VAL A 59 -9.53 9.94 21.12
C VAL A 59 -8.27 10.19 21.97
N GLY A 60 -7.15 9.63 21.56
CA GLY A 60 -5.86 9.77 22.25
C GLY A 60 -4.70 9.29 21.39
N GLN A 61 -3.53 9.19 22.01
CA GLN A 61 -2.30 8.71 21.37
C GLN A 61 -1.52 7.78 22.29
N LEU A 62 -0.77 6.85 21.68
CA LEU A 62 0.17 5.98 22.40
C LEU A 62 1.40 6.77 22.85
N ASN A 63 1.78 6.69 24.12
CA ASN A 63 2.78 7.58 24.73
C ASN A 63 4.14 6.93 25.02
N SER A 64 4.30 5.62 24.77
CA SER A 64 5.53 4.85 25.02
C SER A 64 6.63 5.16 24.00
N VAL A 65 7.80 5.62 24.48
CA VAL A 65 8.99 5.90 23.65
C VAL A 65 9.60 4.65 23.00
N ASN A 66 9.33 3.45 23.54
CA ASN A 66 9.84 2.20 22.98
C ASN A 66 8.82 1.64 21.97
N THR A 67 7.72 1.08 22.47
CA THR A 67 6.50 0.73 21.72
C THR A 67 5.36 0.51 22.72
N SER A 68 4.12 0.55 22.24
CA SER A 68 2.92 0.09 22.94
C SER A 68 2.41 -1.19 22.28
N ALA A 69 2.08 -2.20 23.08
CA ALA A 69 1.56 -3.49 22.60
C ALA A 69 0.04 -3.48 22.55
N LEU A 70 -0.54 -3.71 21.37
CA LEU A 70 -1.96 -4.03 21.21
C LEU A 70 -2.16 -5.54 21.39
N ARG A 71 -3.14 -5.92 22.21
CA ARG A 71 -3.37 -7.32 22.60
C ARG A 71 -4.81 -7.78 22.40
N SER A 72 -5.02 -9.08 22.19
CA SER A 72 -6.37 -9.64 22.04
C SER A 72 -7.17 -9.66 23.34
N GLN A 73 -6.50 -9.56 24.49
CA GLN A 73 -7.09 -9.55 25.84
C GLN A 73 -6.27 -8.61 26.75
N PRO A 74 -6.83 -8.11 27.87
CA PRO A 74 -6.14 -7.22 28.80
C PRO A 74 -5.16 -7.96 29.72
N TYR A 75 -4.34 -8.85 29.14
CA TYR A 75 -3.33 -9.65 29.84
C TYR A 75 -2.01 -9.59 29.06
N ILE A 76 -0.89 -9.37 29.75
CA ILE A 76 0.46 -9.48 29.20
C ILE A 76 0.81 -10.94 28.96
N ASN A 77 0.47 -11.80 29.92
CA ASN A 77 0.72 -13.22 29.93
C ASN A 77 -0.61 -13.94 29.63
N GLY A 78 -0.66 -14.68 28.52
CA GLY A 78 -1.88 -15.35 28.03
C GLY A 78 -2.67 -14.54 26.99
N GLY A 79 -2.60 -13.20 27.01
CA GLY A 79 -3.16 -12.37 25.94
C GLY A 79 -2.25 -12.33 24.70
N THR A 80 -2.78 -12.72 23.54
CA THR A 80 -2.05 -12.69 22.25
C THR A 80 -1.61 -11.27 21.92
N LEU A 81 -0.32 -11.08 21.62
CA LEU A 81 0.16 -9.85 20.99
C LEU A 81 -0.38 -9.76 19.56
N ILE A 82 -1.16 -8.73 19.26
CA ILE A 82 -1.63 -8.45 17.91
C ILE A 82 -0.49 -7.76 17.14
N GLU A 83 -0.16 -6.53 17.52
CA GLU A 83 0.86 -5.70 16.88
C GLU A 83 1.51 -4.76 17.92
N ARG A 84 2.65 -4.17 17.57
CA ARG A 84 3.30 -3.12 18.37
C ARG A 84 3.32 -1.82 17.59
N TYR A 85 3.04 -0.72 18.26
CA TYR A 85 2.95 0.61 17.68
C TYR A 85 3.92 1.58 18.37
N SER A 86 4.36 2.57 17.62
CA SER A 86 5.27 3.62 18.10
C SER A 86 4.56 4.65 18.98
N GLN A 87 5.33 5.55 19.58
CA GLN A 87 4.81 6.77 20.17
C GLN A 87 4.02 7.60 19.12
N GLY A 88 3.01 8.34 19.56
CA GLY A 88 2.19 9.24 18.73
C GLY A 88 1.08 8.55 17.94
N THR A 89 1.06 7.22 17.83
CA THR A 89 0.00 6.49 17.11
C THR A 89 -1.38 6.83 17.67
N LYS A 90 -2.27 7.35 16.81
CA LYS A 90 -3.64 7.76 17.16
C LYS A 90 -4.51 6.55 17.52
N VAL A 91 -5.29 6.70 18.59
CA VAL A 91 -6.24 5.69 19.07
C VAL A 91 -7.60 6.30 19.41
N GLU A 92 -8.64 5.52 19.19
CA GLU A 92 -9.98 5.74 19.76
C GLU A 92 -10.17 4.77 20.92
N VAL A 93 -10.51 5.29 22.10
CA VAL A 93 -10.67 4.52 23.33
C VAL A 93 -12.15 4.33 23.65
N PHE A 94 -12.60 3.08 23.65
CA PHE A 94 -14.01 2.72 23.81
C PHE A 94 -14.36 2.51 25.27
N THR A 95 -13.65 1.58 25.94
CA THR A 95 -13.91 1.19 27.33
C THR A 95 -12.62 1.05 28.14
N GLU A 96 -12.73 1.26 29.44
CA GLU A 96 -11.74 0.88 30.45
C GLU A 96 -12.18 -0.41 31.14
N VAL A 97 -11.27 -1.37 31.26
CA VAL A 97 -11.49 -2.68 31.89
C VAL A 97 -10.40 -2.95 32.93
N THR A 98 -10.71 -3.84 33.89
CA THR A 98 -9.70 -4.48 34.76
C THR A 98 -9.10 -5.69 34.03
N GLY A 99 -7.79 -5.88 34.16
CA GLY A 99 -7.02 -6.96 33.56
C GLY A 99 -5.80 -7.35 34.41
N GLU A 100 -4.73 -7.84 33.77
CA GLU A 100 -3.48 -8.16 34.46
C GLU A 100 -2.83 -6.89 35.03
N VAL A 101 -2.32 -6.98 36.26
CA VAL A 101 -1.59 -5.89 36.90
C VAL A 101 -0.26 -5.69 36.19
N TRP A 102 -0.03 -4.49 35.65
CA TRP A 102 1.25 -4.07 35.12
C TRP A 102 1.64 -2.68 35.64
N ASN A 103 2.90 -2.53 36.01
CA ASN A 103 3.45 -1.28 36.57
C ASN A 103 2.57 -0.66 37.69
N GLY A 104 2.01 -1.52 38.56
CA GLY A 104 1.16 -1.10 39.69
C GLY A 104 -0.30 -0.79 39.36
N SER A 105 -0.77 -1.00 38.13
CA SER A 105 -2.14 -0.75 37.68
C SER A 105 -2.78 -1.99 37.09
N ASP A 106 -4.06 -2.24 37.39
CA ASP A 106 -4.90 -3.29 36.78
C ASP A 106 -5.67 -2.78 35.55
N ARG A 107 -5.49 -1.53 35.12
CA ARG A 107 -6.36 -0.86 34.16
C ARG A 107 -5.87 -0.94 32.72
N TRP A 108 -6.77 -1.34 31.85
CA TRP A 108 -6.56 -1.48 30.41
C TRP A 108 -7.64 -0.73 29.66
N TYR A 109 -7.28 -0.17 28.51
CA TYR A 109 -8.22 0.39 27.56
C TYR A 109 -8.46 -0.58 26.40
N TYR A 110 -9.72 -0.78 26.03
CA TYR A 110 -10.09 -1.33 24.73
C TYR A 110 -10.09 -0.19 23.70
N VAL A 111 -9.27 -0.33 22.66
CA VAL A 111 -8.97 0.74 21.70
C VAL A 111 -9.05 0.25 20.27
N ARG A 112 -9.31 1.18 19.35
CA ARG A 112 -9.06 1.06 17.91
C ARG A 112 -7.82 1.86 17.53
N ILE A 113 -6.88 1.22 16.86
CA ILE A 113 -5.75 1.89 16.21
C ILE A 113 -6.26 2.53 14.92
N VAL A 114 -6.31 3.86 14.86
CA VAL A 114 -7.01 4.59 13.79
C VAL A 114 -6.45 4.24 12.41
N ALA A 115 -5.12 4.24 12.28
CA ALA A 115 -4.36 3.97 11.05
C ALA A 115 -4.53 2.56 10.45
N ARG A 116 -4.95 1.60 11.28
CA ARG A 116 -5.03 0.17 10.93
C ARG A 116 -6.46 -0.37 10.99
N ASN A 117 -7.39 0.41 11.54
CA ASN A 117 -8.72 -0.04 11.95
C ASN A 117 -8.71 -1.31 12.84
N LEU A 118 -7.61 -1.57 13.54
CA LEU A 118 -7.41 -2.77 14.37
C LEU A 118 -7.81 -2.50 15.82
N TYR A 119 -8.55 -3.44 16.41
CA TYR A 119 -9.07 -3.35 17.77
C TYR A 119 -8.30 -4.26 18.73
N GLY A 120 -8.21 -3.86 19.99
CA GLY A 120 -7.58 -4.66 21.04
C GLY A 120 -7.36 -3.87 22.32
N TYR A 121 -6.60 -4.46 23.25
CA TYR A 121 -6.32 -3.89 24.55
C TYR A 121 -4.91 -3.30 24.62
N VAL A 122 -4.80 -2.13 25.23
CA VAL A 122 -3.55 -1.46 25.58
C VAL A 122 -3.61 -1.08 27.06
N HIS A 123 -2.53 -1.27 27.81
CA HIS A 123 -2.52 -0.89 29.23
C HIS A 123 -2.71 0.63 29.38
N LYS A 124 -3.53 1.07 30.34
CA LYS A 124 -3.99 2.46 30.48
C LYS A 124 -2.84 3.48 30.52
N SER A 125 -1.74 3.15 31.20
CA SER A 125 -0.57 4.03 31.31
C SER A 125 0.13 4.34 29.98
N LEU A 126 -0.10 3.51 28.94
CA LEU A 126 0.52 3.65 27.62
C LEU A 126 -0.28 4.55 26.66
N VAL A 127 -1.40 5.12 27.13
CA VAL A 127 -2.30 5.96 26.33
C VAL A 127 -2.47 7.32 27.01
N THR A 128 -2.20 8.39 26.26
CA THR A 128 -2.58 9.74 26.62
C THR A 128 -3.88 10.09 25.90
N LEU A 129 -4.97 10.27 26.65
CA LEU A 129 -6.23 10.75 26.10
C LEU A 129 -6.13 12.24 25.77
N SER A 130 -6.81 12.65 24.69
CA SER A 130 -7.07 14.07 24.40
C SER A 130 -8.30 14.57 25.18
N GLY A 131 -8.67 15.84 24.95
CA GLY A 131 -9.94 16.39 25.40
C GLY A 131 -11.14 15.95 24.55
N ASP A 132 -10.89 15.40 23.35
CA ASP A 132 -11.91 15.20 22.33
C ASP A 132 -12.61 13.84 22.47
N TYR A 133 -13.90 13.85 22.22
CA TYR A 133 -14.79 12.69 22.28
C TYR A 133 -15.14 12.23 20.86
N PHE A 134 -15.46 10.94 20.72
CA PHE A 134 -16.08 10.40 19.52
C PHE A 134 -17.35 9.65 19.93
N ASP A 135 -18.39 9.71 19.09
CA ASP A 135 -19.58 8.89 19.32
C ASP A 135 -19.46 7.60 18.48
N PRO A 136 -19.32 6.42 19.11
CA PRO A 136 -19.24 5.14 18.40
C PRO A 136 -20.57 4.74 17.74
N ALA A 137 -21.68 5.35 18.15
CA ALA A 137 -23.02 5.12 17.61
C ALA A 137 -23.45 6.23 16.64
N ALA A 138 -22.59 7.23 16.38
CA ALA A 138 -22.86 8.22 15.35
C ALA A 138 -23.05 7.51 14.00
N PRO A 139 -24.08 7.87 13.22
CA PRO A 139 -24.19 7.37 11.86
C PRO A 139 -22.93 7.73 11.09
N GLY A 140 -22.54 6.87 10.14
CA GLY A 140 -21.54 7.24 9.15
C GLY A 140 -21.93 8.54 8.44
N PRO A 141 -20.98 9.27 7.83
CA PRO A 141 -21.29 10.50 7.11
C PRO A 141 -22.40 10.25 6.09
N GLU A 142 -23.30 11.23 5.96
CA GLU A 142 -24.43 11.13 5.04
C GLU A 142 -23.96 10.84 3.61
N SER A 143 -24.78 10.09 2.89
CA SER A 143 -24.48 9.65 1.53
C SER A 143 -24.56 10.82 0.56
N ASP A 144 -23.41 11.33 0.12
CA ASP A 144 -23.32 12.28 -1.01
C ASP A 144 -23.74 11.58 -2.31
N PRO A 145 -24.87 11.95 -2.95
CA PRO A 145 -25.36 11.25 -4.13
C PRO A 145 -24.44 11.37 -5.36
N ALA A 146 -23.68 12.46 -5.47
CA ALA A 146 -22.73 12.64 -6.56
C ALA A 146 -21.51 11.73 -6.36
N PHE A 147 -21.05 11.61 -5.11
CA PHE A 147 -19.98 10.68 -4.75
C PHE A 147 -20.38 9.22 -4.97
N GLU A 148 -21.57 8.80 -4.50
CA GLU A 148 -22.06 7.44 -4.73
C GLU A 148 -22.18 7.14 -6.24
N ALA A 149 -22.73 8.05 -7.03
CA ALA A 149 -22.83 7.90 -8.48
C ALA A 149 -21.45 7.78 -9.15
N ALA A 150 -20.44 8.51 -8.68
CA ALA A 150 -19.06 8.38 -9.16
C ALA A 150 -18.42 7.03 -8.75
N LEU A 151 -18.77 6.47 -7.59
CA LEU A 151 -18.35 5.13 -7.18
C LEU A 151 -19.07 4.03 -8.00
N ASP A 152 -20.36 4.21 -8.29
CA ASP A 152 -21.16 3.30 -9.12
C ASP A 152 -20.69 3.27 -10.58
N ALA A 153 -20.43 4.44 -11.18
CA ALA A 153 -19.92 4.54 -12.54
C ALA A 153 -18.56 3.85 -12.74
N GLN A 154 -17.77 3.77 -11.66
CA GLN A 154 -16.47 3.11 -11.60
C GLN A 154 -16.53 1.67 -11.07
N GLY A 155 -17.72 1.14 -10.77
CA GLY A 155 -17.89 -0.24 -10.31
C GLY A 155 -17.29 -0.56 -8.92
N PHE A 156 -17.14 0.42 -8.03
CA PHE A 156 -16.64 0.18 -6.68
C PHE A 156 -17.61 -0.72 -5.86
N PRO A 157 -17.16 -1.87 -5.31
CA PRO A 157 -17.99 -2.74 -4.49
C PRO A 157 -18.41 -2.08 -3.18
N GLU A 158 -19.62 -2.38 -2.67
CA GLU A 158 -20.13 -1.81 -1.40
C GLU A 158 -19.13 -1.96 -0.24
N SER A 159 -18.37 -3.06 -0.17
CA SER A 159 -17.37 -3.28 0.89
C SER A 159 -16.22 -2.24 0.96
N TYR A 160 -16.06 -1.38 -0.05
CA TYR A 160 -15.14 -0.23 -0.03
C TYR A 160 -15.82 1.04 0.53
N ARG A 161 -17.12 1.21 0.27
CA ARG A 161 -17.82 2.48 0.44
C ARG A 161 -17.84 3.02 1.89
N PRO A 162 -18.04 2.21 2.94
CA PRO A 162 -17.99 2.71 4.33
C PRO A 162 -16.68 3.40 4.71
N ALA A 163 -15.56 2.99 4.12
CA ALA A 163 -14.26 3.64 4.33
C ALA A 163 -14.09 4.86 3.42
N LEU A 164 -14.43 4.73 2.13
CA LEU A 164 -14.35 5.83 1.16
C LEU A 164 -15.26 7.02 1.54
N ARG A 165 -16.49 6.79 2.00
CA ARG A 165 -17.41 7.82 2.52
C ARG A 165 -16.78 8.61 3.68
N LYS A 166 -16.07 7.94 4.60
CA LYS A 166 -15.36 8.59 5.72
C LYS A 166 -14.19 9.46 5.26
N LEU A 167 -13.47 9.02 4.23
CA LEU A 167 -12.38 9.80 3.64
C LEU A 167 -12.92 11.00 2.85
N HIS A 168 -13.92 10.80 1.98
CA HIS A 168 -14.59 11.86 1.21
C HIS A 168 -15.19 12.96 2.11
N ALA A 169 -15.92 12.57 3.16
CA ALA A 169 -16.50 13.53 4.10
C ALA A 169 -15.45 14.38 4.85
N LYS A 170 -14.21 13.87 5.02
CA LYS A 170 -13.09 14.60 5.63
C LYS A 170 -12.25 15.36 4.61
N TYR A 171 -12.16 14.85 3.39
CA TYR A 171 -11.33 15.35 2.29
C TYR A 171 -12.14 15.41 0.99
N PRO A 172 -13.11 16.35 0.86
CA PRO A 172 -14.01 16.40 -0.29
C PRO A 172 -13.31 16.79 -1.62
N GLY A 173 -12.04 17.22 -1.56
CA GLY A 173 -11.20 17.43 -2.73
C GLY A 173 -10.40 16.21 -3.19
N TRP A 174 -10.48 15.07 -2.49
CA TRP A 174 -9.82 13.83 -2.93
C TRP A 174 -10.67 13.10 -3.97
N SER A 175 -10.04 12.77 -5.10
CA SER A 175 -10.66 11.94 -6.14
C SER A 175 -10.29 10.47 -5.94
N PHE A 176 -11.28 9.58 -5.95
CA PHE A 176 -11.09 8.14 -5.81
C PHE A 176 -11.34 7.47 -7.16
N VAL A 177 -10.26 7.01 -7.79
CA VAL A 177 -10.30 6.38 -9.12
C VAL A 177 -10.14 4.86 -9.00
N ALA A 178 -11.03 4.10 -9.64
CA ALA A 178 -10.94 2.63 -9.63
C ALA A 178 -9.82 2.12 -10.56
N PHE A 179 -8.85 1.39 -10.00
CA PHE A 179 -7.87 0.66 -10.80
C PHE A 179 -8.31 -0.78 -11.06
N HIS A 180 -8.78 -1.05 -12.28
CA HIS A 180 -9.23 -2.38 -12.71
C HIS A 180 -8.06 -3.27 -13.14
N ALA A 181 -7.27 -3.74 -12.17
CA ALA A 181 -6.15 -4.66 -12.41
C ALA A 181 -6.59 -5.92 -13.18
N GLN A 182 -5.77 -6.38 -14.14
CA GLN A 182 -6.04 -7.57 -14.96
C GLN A 182 -5.07 -8.71 -14.61
N ASP A 183 -5.54 -9.96 -14.61
CA ASP A 183 -4.68 -11.15 -14.58
C ASP A 183 -4.08 -11.37 -15.98
N ASN A 184 -2.79 -11.64 -16.06
CA ASN A 184 -2.06 -11.82 -17.33
C ASN A 184 -2.26 -13.23 -17.91
N THR A 185 -3.51 -13.70 -17.89
CA THR A 185 -3.97 -14.98 -18.45
C THR A 185 -4.77 -14.72 -19.73
N ALA A 186 -5.01 -15.76 -20.53
CA ALA A 186 -5.65 -15.61 -21.84
C ALA A 186 -7.01 -14.90 -21.75
N GLY A 187 -7.11 -13.71 -22.36
CA GLY A 187 -8.30 -12.84 -22.31
C GLY A 187 -8.24 -11.71 -21.28
N ASN A 188 -7.13 -11.57 -20.54
CA ASN A 188 -6.87 -10.52 -19.55
C ASN A 188 -8.06 -10.22 -18.60
N PRO A 189 -8.62 -11.25 -17.92
CA PRO A 189 -9.77 -11.05 -17.04
C PRO A 189 -9.42 -10.16 -15.84
N LEU A 190 -10.43 -9.55 -15.22
CA LEU A 190 -10.25 -8.77 -13.99
C LEU A 190 -9.59 -9.63 -12.90
N LEU A 191 -8.52 -9.11 -12.30
CA LEU A 191 -7.76 -9.79 -11.26
C LEU A 191 -8.60 -9.86 -9.97
N THR A 192 -8.82 -11.08 -9.47
CA THR A 192 -9.49 -11.28 -8.17
C THR A 192 -8.48 -11.33 -7.03
N LEU A 193 -8.86 -10.92 -5.83
CA LEU A 193 -8.01 -11.01 -4.62
C LEU A 193 -7.52 -12.45 -4.39
N ALA A 194 -8.39 -13.44 -4.55
CA ALA A 194 -8.00 -14.86 -4.44
C ALA A 194 -6.89 -15.22 -5.46
N ARG A 195 -7.06 -14.82 -6.73
CA ARG A 195 -6.07 -15.07 -7.79
C ARG A 195 -4.74 -14.37 -7.53
N ALA A 196 -4.76 -13.15 -7.00
CA ALA A 196 -3.57 -12.40 -6.59
C ALA A 196 -2.85 -13.09 -5.43
N VAL A 197 -3.58 -13.55 -4.41
CA VAL A 197 -3.02 -14.30 -3.28
C VAL A 197 -2.38 -15.62 -3.75
N GLU A 198 -3.02 -16.40 -4.64
CA GLU A 198 -2.38 -17.60 -5.20
C GLU A 198 -1.12 -17.28 -6.02
N ALA A 199 -1.11 -16.16 -6.75
CA ALA A 199 0.05 -15.72 -7.53
C ALA A 199 1.23 -15.31 -6.62
N GLU A 200 0.95 -14.69 -5.48
CA GLU A 200 1.97 -14.21 -4.54
C GLU A 200 2.40 -15.25 -3.49
N TYR A 201 1.58 -16.27 -3.23
CA TYR A 201 1.88 -17.37 -2.31
C TYR A 201 2.85 -18.40 -2.91
N ARG A 202 4.05 -17.93 -3.30
CA ARG A 202 5.15 -18.72 -3.88
C ARG A 202 6.31 -18.87 -2.89
N PRO A 203 6.98 -20.04 -2.81
CA PRO A 203 8.11 -20.25 -1.92
C PRO A 203 9.24 -19.23 -2.14
N GLY A 204 9.55 -18.45 -1.11
CA GLY A 204 10.65 -17.48 -1.13
C GLY A 204 10.35 -16.12 -1.77
N VAL A 205 9.12 -15.87 -2.25
CA VAL A 205 8.75 -14.58 -2.86
C VAL A 205 8.36 -13.56 -1.79
N ASN A 206 7.38 -13.90 -0.95
CA ASN A 206 6.92 -13.04 0.14
C ASN A 206 7.37 -13.58 1.49
N LEU A 207 8.02 -12.73 2.28
CA LEU A 207 8.72 -13.11 3.49
C LEU A 207 8.31 -12.29 4.72
N VAL A 208 8.38 -12.91 5.89
CA VAL A 208 8.29 -12.25 7.20
C VAL A 208 9.51 -12.60 8.04
N PRO A 209 10.01 -11.70 8.92
CA PRO A 209 11.13 -12.04 9.77
C PRO A 209 10.69 -12.98 10.91
N LEU A 210 11.58 -13.86 11.34
CA LEU A 210 11.42 -14.83 12.44
C LEU A 210 11.04 -14.21 13.80
N THR A 211 11.03 -12.88 13.92
CA THR A 211 10.58 -12.13 15.09
C THR A 211 9.10 -11.74 15.03
N ARG A 212 8.40 -11.91 13.89
CA ARG A 212 6.94 -11.70 13.77
C ARG A 212 6.15 -12.86 14.36
N ASN A 213 4.87 -12.61 14.62
CA ASN A 213 3.91 -13.59 15.12
C ASN A 213 3.95 -14.90 14.31
N ARG A 214 3.80 -16.04 14.97
CA ARG A 214 3.78 -17.37 14.31
C ARG A 214 2.70 -17.47 13.23
N SER A 215 1.54 -16.84 13.44
CA SER A 215 0.43 -16.76 12.47
C SER A 215 0.77 -16.06 11.15
N HIS A 216 1.84 -15.26 11.10
CA HIS A 216 2.27 -14.58 9.87
C HIS A 216 3.22 -15.45 9.02
N ARG A 217 3.62 -16.63 9.53
CA ARG A 217 4.57 -17.55 8.88
C ARG A 217 3.79 -18.71 8.28
N THR A 218 4.17 -19.14 7.09
CA THR A 218 3.57 -20.33 6.49
C THR A 218 3.91 -21.59 7.28
N TYR A 219 2.92 -22.47 7.47
CA TYR A 219 3.13 -23.84 7.96
C TYR A 219 3.16 -24.86 6.81
N ASP A 220 3.15 -24.40 5.55
CA ASP A 220 3.28 -25.25 4.37
C ASP A 220 4.72 -25.74 4.20
N SER A 221 4.89 -27.06 4.12
CA SER A 221 6.21 -27.66 3.95
C SER A 221 6.83 -27.39 2.58
N SER A 222 6.01 -27.13 1.55
CA SER A 222 6.49 -26.72 0.23
C SER A 222 7.01 -25.27 0.20
N HIS A 223 6.61 -24.44 1.17
CA HIS A 223 7.09 -23.06 1.39
C HIS A 223 8.11 -22.95 2.52
N GLY A 224 8.68 -24.09 2.94
CA GLY A 224 9.85 -24.13 3.81
C GLY A 224 9.59 -24.37 5.30
N TYR A 225 8.42 -24.88 5.70
CA TYR A 225 8.21 -25.32 7.08
C TYR A 225 8.60 -26.79 7.31
N TYR A 226 9.38 -27.06 8.38
CA TYR A 226 9.90 -28.38 8.72
C TYR A 226 9.18 -28.95 9.96
N TYR A 227 8.11 -29.71 9.71
CA TYR A 227 7.30 -30.37 10.76
C TYR A 227 8.10 -31.22 11.75
N THR A 228 9.22 -31.83 11.33
CA THR A 228 10.05 -32.70 12.18
C THR A 228 10.91 -31.94 13.19
N THR A 229 11.13 -30.63 13.00
CA THR A 229 11.99 -29.79 13.86
C THR A 229 11.28 -28.53 14.39
N ASP A 230 10.02 -28.29 13.98
CA ASP A 230 9.26 -27.06 14.26
C ASP A 230 10.04 -25.78 13.85
N GLN A 231 10.77 -25.88 12.73
CA GLN A 231 11.59 -24.80 12.17
C GLN A 231 11.10 -24.33 10.80
N TRP A 232 11.53 -23.12 10.43
CA TRP A 232 11.34 -22.56 9.10
C TRP A 232 12.68 -22.42 8.37
N LYS A 233 12.68 -22.70 7.07
CA LYS A 233 13.74 -22.33 6.15
C LYS A 233 13.84 -20.80 6.06
N ALA A 234 15.00 -20.26 6.40
CA ALA A 234 15.35 -18.89 6.04
C ALA A 234 15.61 -18.79 4.53
N TYR A 235 14.98 -17.81 3.87
CA TYR A 235 15.17 -17.48 2.46
C TYR A 235 16.12 -16.30 2.27
N ASP A 236 16.11 -15.33 3.20
CA ASP A 236 16.99 -14.16 3.15
C ASP A 236 17.51 -13.75 4.55
N ALA A 237 18.69 -13.13 4.57
CA ALA A 237 19.42 -12.58 5.74
C ALA A 237 19.37 -13.46 7.01
N GLY A 238 19.39 -14.78 6.84
CA GLY A 238 19.33 -15.79 7.92
C GLY A 238 18.07 -15.75 8.79
N SER A 239 17.09 -14.89 8.50
CA SER A 239 16.01 -14.54 9.42
C SER A 239 14.65 -14.29 8.78
N TRP A 240 14.58 -14.19 7.45
CA TRP A 240 13.33 -14.02 6.70
C TRP A 240 12.81 -15.36 6.20
N VAL A 241 11.55 -15.68 6.52
CA VAL A 241 10.90 -16.97 6.25
C VAL A 241 9.60 -16.76 5.49
N GLY A 242 9.07 -17.80 4.85
CA GLY A 242 7.85 -17.71 4.04
C GLY A 242 6.66 -17.13 4.81
N ALA A 243 6.00 -16.13 4.23
CA ALA A 243 4.77 -15.54 4.76
C ALA A 243 3.59 -16.54 4.68
N SER A 244 2.67 -16.49 5.65
CA SER A 244 1.42 -17.27 5.59
C SER A 244 0.48 -16.73 4.51
N LYS A 245 -0.41 -17.59 3.99
CA LYS A 245 -1.36 -17.19 2.94
C LYS A 245 -2.34 -16.13 3.45
N GLU A 246 -2.65 -16.19 4.74
CA GLU A 246 -3.54 -15.29 5.47
C GLU A 246 -2.94 -13.88 5.59
N ILE A 247 -1.64 -13.74 5.90
CA ILE A 247 -1.02 -12.41 5.95
C ILE A 247 -0.84 -11.81 4.55
N LEU A 248 -0.66 -12.63 3.50
CA LEU A 248 -0.71 -12.14 2.12
C LEU A 248 -2.10 -11.64 1.73
N ALA A 249 -3.15 -12.40 2.05
CA ALA A 249 -4.53 -11.96 1.81
C ALA A 249 -4.85 -10.65 2.55
N TYR A 250 -4.38 -10.49 3.79
CA TYR A 250 -4.52 -9.24 4.54
C TYR A 250 -3.78 -8.07 3.86
N CYS A 251 -2.52 -8.26 3.45
CA CYS A 251 -1.72 -7.21 2.83
C CYS A 251 -2.15 -6.84 1.40
N LEU A 252 -2.75 -7.78 0.65
CA LEU A 252 -3.23 -7.56 -0.72
C LEU A 252 -4.66 -7.01 -0.81
N ASP A 253 -5.44 -7.03 0.28
CA ASP A 253 -6.80 -6.51 0.31
C ASP A 253 -6.79 -4.99 0.60
N PRO A 254 -7.14 -4.12 -0.39
CA PRO A 254 -7.06 -2.67 -0.22
C PRO A 254 -7.92 -2.14 0.93
N ARG A 255 -9.01 -2.84 1.27
CA ARG A 255 -9.99 -2.41 2.28
C ARG A 255 -9.40 -2.30 3.68
N ASN A 256 -8.30 -2.99 3.95
CA ASN A 256 -7.55 -2.90 5.21
C ASN A 256 -6.73 -1.59 5.35
N PHE A 257 -6.63 -0.80 4.28
CA PHE A 257 -5.73 0.36 4.16
C PHE A 257 -6.45 1.64 3.69
N LEU A 258 -7.78 1.65 3.66
CA LEU A 258 -8.58 2.84 3.35
C LEU A 258 -8.73 3.73 4.60
N THR A 259 -7.62 4.26 5.10
CA THR A 259 -7.59 5.21 6.22
C THR A 259 -6.75 6.44 5.85
N GLU A 260 -6.97 7.57 6.53
CA GLU A 260 -6.22 8.82 6.36
C GLU A 260 -4.68 8.65 6.33
N GLU A 261 -4.15 7.67 7.07
CA GLU A 261 -2.70 7.44 7.17
C GLU A 261 -2.18 6.40 6.16
N THR A 262 -3.04 5.51 5.65
CA THR A 262 -2.65 4.38 4.79
C THR A 262 -3.12 4.50 3.34
N ILE A 263 -4.06 5.40 3.04
CA ILE A 263 -4.62 5.66 1.70
C ILE A 263 -3.56 6.06 0.66
N PHE A 264 -2.48 6.73 1.07
CA PHE A 264 -1.39 7.17 0.18
C PHE A 264 -0.62 6.01 -0.47
N GLN A 265 -0.78 4.77 0.01
CA GLN A 265 -0.26 3.60 -0.72
C GLN A 265 -0.98 3.35 -2.07
N PHE A 266 -2.09 4.05 -2.33
CA PHE A 266 -2.85 4.05 -3.58
C PHE A 266 -2.78 5.40 -4.33
N GLU A 267 -1.86 6.29 -3.95
CA GLU A 267 -1.64 7.55 -4.66
C GLU A 267 -1.29 7.31 -6.13
N CYS A 268 -1.87 8.09 -7.04
CA CYS A 268 -1.52 8.02 -8.46
C CYS A 268 -0.10 8.56 -8.66
N LEU A 269 0.80 7.72 -9.17
CA LEU A 269 2.19 8.10 -9.43
C LEU A 269 2.42 8.68 -10.83
N SER A 270 1.37 8.84 -11.66
CA SER A 270 1.41 9.56 -12.94
C SER A 270 1.24 11.08 -12.75
N TYR A 271 1.58 11.87 -13.76
CA TYR A 271 1.43 13.33 -13.68
C TYR A 271 0.00 13.77 -13.99
N LEU A 272 -0.69 14.31 -12.97
CA LEU A 272 -2.02 14.91 -13.09
C LEU A 272 -1.91 16.45 -13.02
N PRO A 273 -1.90 17.19 -14.15
CA PRO A 273 -1.69 18.65 -14.15
C PRO A 273 -2.83 19.45 -13.48
N GLU A 274 -4.02 18.86 -13.33
CA GLU A 274 -5.14 19.48 -12.60
C GLU A 274 -5.03 19.31 -11.07
N VAL A 275 -4.12 18.45 -10.59
CA VAL A 275 -3.94 18.11 -9.17
C VAL A 275 -2.59 18.58 -8.64
N HIS A 276 -1.53 18.43 -9.42
CA HIS A 276 -0.17 18.79 -9.04
C HIS A 276 0.11 20.25 -9.40
N THR A 277 0.19 21.11 -8.39
CA THR A 277 0.53 22.54 -8.59
C THR A 277 1.97 22.85 -8.20
N LEU A 278 2.50 23.96 -8.72
CA LEU A 278 3.85 24.42 -8.39
C LEU A 278 3.99 24.72 -6.89
N GLU A 279 2.95 25.26 -6.26
CA GLU A 279 2.90 25.57 -4.82
C GLU A 279 3.01 24.30 -3.98
N ALA A 280 2.28 23.23 -4.34
CA ALA A 280 2.38 21.95 -3.65
C ALA A 280 3.80 21.36 -3.71
N VAL A 281 4.50 21.53 -4.84
CA VAL A 281 5.91 21.12 -5.00
C VAL A 281 6.85 22.02 -4.19
N GLN A 282 6.60 23.33 -4.11
CA GLN A 282 7.36 24.25 -3.26
C GLN A 282 7.24 23.87 -1.77
N ASP A 283 6.03 23.58 -1.30
CA ASP A 283 5.77 23.10 0.06
C ASP A 283 6.43 21.72 0.31
N ALA A 284 6.36 20.79 -0.64
CA ALA A 284 7.02 19.49 -0.55
C ALA A 284 8.56 19.59 -0.52
N LEU A 285 9.15 20.69 -1.00
CA LEU A 285 10.59 20.98 -0.91
C LEU A 285 10.99 21.68 0.40
N ALA A 286 10.04 22.16 1.20
CA ALA A 286 10.31 22.92 2.42
C ALA A 286 11.25 22.18 3.40
N GLY A 287 12.19 22.93 3.96
CA GLY A 287 13.23 22.39 4.86
C GLY A 287 14.33 21.57 4.16
N SER A 288 14.43 21.60 2.83
CA SER A 288 15.57 21.09 2.06
C SER A 288 16.41 22.24 1.47
N PHE A 289 17.60 21.93 0.94
CA PHE A 289 18.44 22.91 0.24
C PHE A 289 17.81 23.44 -1.06
N MET A 290 16.78 22.77 -1.57
CA MET A 290 16.05 23.13 -2.79
C MET A 290 14.90 24.11 -2.52
N ALA A 291 14.52 24.32 -1.25
CA ALA A 291 13.44 25.21 -0.86
C ALA A 291 13.76 26.67 -1.26
N ASN A 292 12.93 27.26 -2.13
CA ASN A 292 13.09 28.61 -2.67
C ASN A 292 14.46 28.86 -3.35
N ALA A 293 15.16 27.81 -3.77
CA ALA A 293 16.43 27.89 -4.45
C ALA A 293 16.25 27.76 -5.96
N SER A 294 17.07 28.51 -6.71
CA SER A 294 17.09 28.48 -8.18
C SER A 294 18.50 28.20 -8.70
N VAL A 295 18.57 27.59 -9.86
CA VAL A 295 19.81 27.36 -10.61
C VAL A 295 19.83 28.20 -11.89
N PRO A 296 21.01 28.61 -12.40
CA PRO A 296 21.12 29.23 -13.72
C PRO A 296 20.68 28.25 -14.81
N VAL A 297 20.07 28.77 -15.88
CA VAL A 297 19.74 28.03 -17.11
C VAL A 297 20.17 28.85 -18.32
N GLY A 298 20.74 28.16 -19.31
CA GLY A 298 21.13 28.76 -20.58
C GLY A 298 19.97 28.85 -21.58
N PRO A 299 20.13 29.61 -22.68
CA PRO A 299 19.16 29.61 -23.78
C PRO A 299 18.96 28.24 -24.43
N GLU A 300 19.96 27.36 -24.36
CA GLU A 300 19.85 25.95 -24.77
C GLU A 300 18.94 25.10 -23.87
N ASP A 301 18.78 25.47 -22.58
CA ASP A 301 17.97 24.72 -21.61
C ASP A 301 16.52 25.23 -21.58
N ASP A 302 16.33 26.55 -21.54
CA ASP A 302 15.02 27.21 -21.57
C ASP A 302 15.10 28.55 -22.34
N THR A 303 14.70 28.52 -23.61
CA THR A 303 14.66 29.70 -24.49
C THR A 303 13.78 30.85 -23.97
N SER A 304 12.84 30.58 -23.06
CA SER A 304 11.93 31.61 -22.52
C SER A 304 12.59 32.51 -21.47
N ARG A 305 13.65 32.03 -20.81
CA ARG A 305 14.33 32.73 -19.69
C ARG A 305 15.58 33.53 -20.12
N GLY A 306 16.10 33.28 -21.32
CA GLY A 306 17.22 34.02 -21.91
C GLY A 306 18.59 33.73 -21.27
N GLN A 307 19.62 34.49 -21.66
CA GLN A 307 21.04 34.17 -21.36
C GLN A 307 21.42 34.14 -19.88
N ASN A 308 20.68 34.86 -19.01
CA ASN A 308 20.90 34.87 -17.56
C ASN A 308 19.66 34.35 -16.83
N GLY A 309 18.95 33.40 -17.44
CA GLY A 309 17.76 32.80 -16.87
C GLY A 309 18.05 32.04 -15.57
N THR A 310 17.05 31.95 -14.70
CA THR A 310 17.08 31.04 -13.55
C THR A 310 15.77 30.29 -13.43
N ILE A 311 15.84 29.02 -13.05
CA ILE A 311 14.69 28.17 -12.77
C ILE A 311 14.76 27.67 -11.32
N THR A 312 13.65 27.67 -10.61
CA THR A 312 13.56 27.11 -9.25
C THR A 312 13.61 25.58 -9.32
N TYR A 313 14.04 24.92 -8.23
CA TYR A 313 13.92 23.47 -8.14
C TYR A 313 12.47 22.99 -8.29
N ALA A 314 11.48 23.75 -7.78
CA ALA A 314 10.07 23.40 -7.91
C ALA A 314 9.63 23.37 -9.38
N GLU A 315 10.01 24.37 -10.17
CA GLU A 315 9.78 24.37 -11.62
C GLU A 315 10.50 23.20 -12.30
N ILE A 316 11.75 22.88 -11.94
CA ILE A 316 12.45 21.69 -12.46
C ILE A 316 11.68 20.39 -12.19
N PHE A 317 11.09 20.23 -11.01
CA PHE A 317 10.29 19.03 -10.69
C PHE A 317 8.97 18.98 -11.48
N MET A 318 8.34 20.13 -11.74
CA MET A 318 7.15 20.22 -12.61
C MET A 318 7.50 19.89 -14.07
N ASP A 319 8.57 20.47 -14.60
CA ASP A 319 9.14 20.16 -15.92
C ASP A 319 9.46 18.66 -16.06
N ALA A 320 10.08 18.07 -15.04
CA ALA A 320 10.42 16.65 -15.02
C ALA A 320 9.15 15.78 -14.98
N ALA A 321 8.13 16.17 -14.22
CA ALA A 321 6.85 15.48 -14.15
C ALA A 321 6.13 15.48 -15.50
N GLU A 322 6.03 16.63 -16.17
CA GLU A 322 5.43 16.74 -17.50
C GLU A 322 6.19 15.90 -18.54
N LYS A 323 7.53 15.91 -18.51
CA LYS A 323 8.38 15.15 -19.45
C LYS A 323 8.37 13.64 -19.21
N SER A 324 8.07 13.16 -18.00
CA SER A 324 8.16 11.74 -17.63
C SER A 324 6.82 11.07 -17.34
N ASP A 325 5.72 11.82 -17.29
CA ASP A 325 4.42 11.39 -16.73
C ASP A 325 4.56 10.77 -15.33
N VAL A 326 5.30 11.44 -14.44
CA VAL A 326 5.48 11.03 -13.04
C VAL A 326 5.04 12.13 -12.09
N ASN A 327 4.31 11.76 -11.04
CA ASN A 327 3.89 12.64 -9.95
C ASN A 327 5.10 13.42 -9.35
N PRO A 328 5.09 14.77 -9.37
CA PRO A 328 6.22 15.59 -8.93
C PRO A 328 6.44 15.51 -7.41
N LEU A 329 5.41 15.27 -6.61
CA LEU A 329 5.55 15.07 -5.16
C LEU A 329 6.29 13.75 -4.89
N PHE A 330 5.99 12.70 -5.64
CA PHE A 330 6.75 11.45 -5.61
C PHE A 330 8.22 11.67 -6.01
N LEU A 331 8.48 12.43 -7.08
CA LEU A 331 9.85 12.80 -7.49
C LEU A 331 10.59 13.56 -6.36
N VAL A 332 9.96 14.57 -5.76
CA VAL A 332 10.52 15.32 -4.62
C VAL A 332 10.81 14.39 -3.44
N HIS A 333 9.86 13.56 -3.02
CA HIS A 333 10.03 12.67 -1.86
C HIS A 333 11.11 11.60 -2.10
N ARG A 334 11.20 11.04 -3.31
CA ARG A 334 12.30 10.14 -3.70
C ARG A 334 13.64 10.87 -3.65
N CYS A 335 13.76 12.05 -4.27
CA CYS A 335 14.98 12.85 -4.24
C CYS A 335 15.44 13.18 -2.81
N ARG A 336 14.54 13.71 -1.98
CA ARG A 336 14.83 14.03 -0.57
C ARG A 336 15.28 12.82 0.24
N THR A 337 14.74 11.63 -0.04
CA THR A 337 15.12 10.38 0.63
C THR A 337 16.50 9.86 0.20
N GLU A 338 16.79 9.88 -1.10
CA GLU A 338 18.05 9.37 -1.66
C GLU A 338 19.25 10.32 -1.41
N VAL A 339 19.00 11.63 -1.47
CA VAL A 339 20.05 12.67 -1.36
C VAL A 339 20.19 13.16 0.09
N GLY A 340 19.10 13.22 0.85
CA GLY A 340 19.06 13.83 2.18
C GLY A 340 19.19 15.37 2.15
N ASN A 341 19.10 15.99 3.33
CA ASN A 341 19.18 17.46 3.47
C ASN A 341 20.63 18.01 3.50
N GLY A 342 21.63 17.21 3.09
CA GLY A 342 23.04 17.52 3.34
C GLY A 342 23.48 17.33 4.79
N LYS A 343 24.75 17.66 5.08
CA LYS A 343 25.31 17.73 6.44
C LYS A 343 26.08 19.03 6.61
N ASP A 344 25.97 19.65 7.78
CA ASP A 344 26.74 20.85 8.17
C ASP A 344 26.66 21.99 7.13
N GLY A 345 25.47 22.19 6.53
CA GLY A 345 25.22 23.20 5.49
C GLY A 345 25.81 22.89 4.12
N LYS A 346 26.37 21.69 3.91
CA LYS A 346 26.98 21.27 2.63
C LYS A 346 26.05 20.34 1.86
N LEU A 347 25.92 20.60 0.56
CA LEU A 347 25.25 19.70 -0.38
C LEU A 347 25.94 18.32 -0.40
N PRO A 348 25.18 17.22 -0.51
CA PRO A 348 25.73 15.90 -0.79
C PRO A 348 26.56 15.91 -2.08
N VAL A 349 27.67 15.18 -2.11
CA VAL A 349 28.62 15.18 -3.23
C VAL A 349 27.98 14.75 -4.57
N ALA A 350 26.95 13.92 -4.53
CA ALA A 350 26.17 13.51 -5.71
C ALA A 350 25.42 14.67 -6.38
N VAL A 351 25.13 15.77 -5.66
CA VAL A 351 24.35 16.92 -6.16
C VAL A 351 25.08 18.26 -6.00
N SER A 352 26.35 18.26 -5.58
CA SER A 352 27.11 19.50 -5.40
C SER A 352 27.68 20.06 -6.71
N GLY A 353 27.82 19.24 -7.76
CA GLY A 353 28.48 19.62 -9.01
C GLY A 353 30.00 19.86 -8.87
N THR A 354 30.60 19.61 -7.69
CA THR A 354 32.01 19.90 -7.38
C THR A 354 32.89 18.65 -7.27
N ALA A 355 32.38 17.47 -7.63
CA ALA A 355 33.12 16.22 -7.54
C ALA A 355 34.29 16.18 -8.56
N ALA A 356 35.50 15.85 -8.10
CA ALA A 356 36.67 15.80 -8.97
C ALA A 356 36.49 14.75 -10.09
N GLY A 357 36.71 15.16 -11.35
CA GLY A 357 36.45 14.35 -12.55
C GLY A 357 34.99 14.36 -13.06
N TYR A 358 34.08 14.90 -12.26
CA TYR A 358 32.62 14.94 -12.48
C TYR A 358 32.05 16.33 -12.16
N ALA A 359 32.83 17.39 -12.39
CA ALA A 359 32.38 18.76 -12.19
C ALA A 359 31.22 19.07 -13.16
N GLY A 360 30.15 19.69 -12.65
CA GLY A 360 28.92 19.94 -13.40
C GLY A 360 28.04 18.70 -13.64
N ILE A 361 28.38 17.53 -13.10
CA ILE A 361 27.55 16.32 -13.15
C ILE A 361 26.81 16.16 -11.82
N TYR A 362 25.54 15.75 -11.88
CA TYR A 362 24.64 15.62 -10.75
C TYR A 362 23.86 14.29 -10.82
N ASN A 363 23.46 13.75 -9.67
CA ASN A 363 22.59 12.58 -9.57
C ASN A 363 21.64 12.72 -8.36
N PHE A 364 20.43 13.20 -8.62
CA PHE A 364 19.40 13.50 -7.61
C PHE A 364 18.57 12.29 -7.15
N TYR A 365 18.76 11.12 -7.77
CA TYR A 365 17.99 9.90 -7.50
C TYR A 365 18.88 8.68 -7.24
N ASN A 366 20.18 8.90 -7.05
CA ASN A 366 21.18 7.87 -6.77
C ASN A 366 21.24 6.73 -7.83
N ILE A 367 20.84 7.02 -9.08
CA ILE A 367 20.74 6.01 -10.15
C ILE A 367 22.13 5.48 -10.49
N GLY A 368 22.30 4.15 -10.51
CA GLY A 368 23.59 3.51 -10.75
C GLY A 368 24.55 3.50 -9.55
N ALA A 369 24.14 3.99 -8.37
CA ALA A 369 24.97 3.95 -7.16
C ALA A 369 24.76 2.65 -6.35
N TYR A 370 25.47 1.59 -6.74
CA TYR A 370 25.42 0.29 -6.07
C TYR A 370 26.49 0.11 -4.99
N ALA A 371 26.16 -0.70 -3.97
CA ALA A 371 27.02 -0.98 -2.82
C ALA A 371 28.43 -1.44 -3.25
N SER A 372 29.42 -0.61 -2.91
CA SER A 372 30.85 -0.80 -3.18
C SER A 372 31.64 0.32 -2.52
N ASP A 373 32.97 0.33 -2.64
CA ASP A 373 33.86 1.29 -1.93
C ASP A 373 33.56 2.77 -2.19
N ASN A 374 32.92 3.12 -3.31
CA ASN A 374 32.48 4.50 -3.58
C ASN A 374 31.19 4.54 -4.44
N PRO A 375 30.00 4.44 -3.82
CA PRO A 375 28.74 4.40 -4.56
C PRO A 375 28.40 5.75 -5.20
N VAL A 376 28.78 6.86 -4.56
CA VAL A 376 28.53 8.23 -5.07
C VAL A 376 29.24 8.48 -6.39
N ILE A 377 30.53 8.11 -6.50
CA ILE A 377 31.27 8.27 -7.75
C ILE A 377 30.69 7.41 -8.87
N LYS A 378 30.14 6.22 -8.57
CA LYS A 378 29.45 5.40 -9.58
C LYS A 378 28.11 5.97 -10.02
N GLY A 379 27.38 6.62 -9.11
CA GLY A 379 26.20 7.41 -9.47
C GLY A 379 26.54 8.57 -10.43
N LEU A 380 27.68 9.25 -10.21
CA LEU A 380 28.16 10.32 -11.10
C LEU A 380 28.73 9.78 -12.41
N GLU A 381 29.41 8.62 -12.40
CA GLU A 381 29.84 7.89 -13.60
C GLU A 381 28.64 7.50 -14.48
N TYR A 382 27.58 6.96 -13.87
CA TYR A 382 26.34 6.63 -14.56
C TYR A 382 25.64 7.88 -15.13
N ALA A 383 25.54 8.95 -14.34
CA ALA A 383 24.94 10.22 -14.80
C ALA A 383 25.72 10.84 -15.99
N LYS A 384 27.05 10.65 -16.04
CA LYS A 384 27.90 11.18 -17.12
C LYS A 384 27.90 10.33 -18.39
N TYR A 385 27.86 9.00 -18.27
CA TYR A 385 28.12 8.09 -19.40
C TYR A 385 26.96 7.13 -19.74
N GLY A 386 25.88 7.11 -18.97
CA GLY A 386 24.77 6.18 -19.14
C GLY A 386 25.14 4.72 -18.85
N TYR A 387 24.30 3.80 -19.33
CA TYR A 387 24.42 2.36 -19.07
C TYR A 387 25.64 1.71 -19.76
N SER A 388 26.02 2.25 -20.92
CA SER A 388 27.09 1.79 -21.81
C SER A 388 28.50 2.12 -21.31
N ARG A 389 28.66 3.18 -20.50
CA ARG A 389 29.94 3.65 -19.91
C ARG A 389 31.07 3.95 -20.91
N ASP A 390 30.76 4.02 -22.19
CA ASP A 390 31.71 4.22 -23.30
C ASP A 390 31.78 5.68 -23.79
N GLY A 391 31.00 6.57 -23.19
CA GLY A 391 30.89 7.98 -23.59
C GLY A 391 29.75 8.29 -24.56
N SER A 392 28.90 7.31 -24.91
CA SER A 392 27.67 7.55 -25.70
C SER A 392 26.60 8.37 -24.96
N GLY A 393 26.73 8.53 -23.64
CA GLY A 393 25.80 9.27 -22.78
C GLY A 393 24.54 8.47 -22.43
N PRO A 394 23.70 8.99 -21.52
CA PRO A 394 22.38 8.41 -21.30
C PRO A 394 21.53 8.58 -22.58
N SER A 395 21.21 7.47 -23.23
CA SER A 395 20.23 7.46 -24.33
C SER A 395 18.89 7.97 -23.81
N SER A 396 18.30 8.95 -24.50
CA SER A 396 16.90 9.35 -24.30
C SER A 396 16.00 8.11 -24.40
N ALA A 397 15.23 7.86 -23.34
CA ALA A 397 14.16 6.86 -23.34
C ALA A 397 12.93 7.40 -24.08
#